data_AF-A0A521UNP2-F1
#
_entry.id   AF-A0A521UNP2-F1
#
_cell.length_a   1.000
_cell.length_b   1.000
_cell.length_c   1.000
_cell.angle_alpha   90.00
_cell.angle_beta   90.00
_cell.angle_gamma   90.00
#
_symmetry.space_group_name_H-M   'P 1'
#
loop_
_entity.id
_entity.type
_entity.pdbx_description
1 polymer ?
#
loop_
_entity_poly.entity_id
_entity_poly.type
_entity_poly.pdbx_seq_one_letter_code
_entity_poly.pdbx_strand_id
1 'polypeptide(L)'
;MVDISQFLNVGALATLILILLQLLKGRIKTDYTPYVSILIGVVLMVLFGWIQALVKTPSDLVTYALSGLLSGLLAVGGYEASIDKIKLR
;
A
#
# COMPACT_ATOMS: atom_id res chain seq x y z
N MET A 1 -9.90 20.14 -1.36
CA MET A 1 -10.94 19.10 -1.28
C MET A 1 -10.22 17.77 -1.45
N VAL A 2 -10.37 16.83 -0.51
CA VAL A 2 -9.79 15.49 -0.68
C VAL A 2 -10.65 14.79 -1.73
N ASP A 3 -10.07 14.47 -2.88
CA ASP A 3 -10.77 13.80 -3.95
C ASP A 3 -11.18 12.40 -3.50
N ILE A 4 -12.48 12.12 -3.48
CA ILE A 4 -13.05 10.82 -3.07
C ILE A 4 -12.45 9.67 -3.92
N SER A 5 -12.10 9.96 -5.16
CA SER A 5 -11.38 9.06 -6.07
C SER A 5 -9.98 8.69 -5.55
N GLN A 6 -9.28 9.63 -4.90
CA GLN A 6 -7.98 9.38 -4.27
C GLN A 6 -8.11 8.44 -3.06
N PHE A 7 -9.16 8.62 -2.25
CA PHE A 7 -9.42 7.77 -1.08
C PHE A 7 -9.80 6.33 -1.48
N LEU A 8 -10.65 6.18 -2.49
CA LEU A 8 -10.97 4.88 -3.10
C LEU A 8 -9.73 4.19 -3.69
N ASN A 9 -8.87 4.95 -4.37
CA ASN A 9 -7.62 4.42 -4.90
C ASN A 9 -6.67 3.95 -3.78
N VAL A 10 -6.59 4.67 -2.66
CA VAL A 10 -5.77 4.27 -1.50
C VAL A 10 -6.25 2.93 -0.91
N GLY A 11 -7.56 2.75 -0.74
CA GLY A 11 -8.13 1.50 -0.23
C GLY A 11 -8.00 0.31 -1.19
N ALA A 12 -8.22 0.53 -2.48
CA ALA A 12 -8.02 -0.49 -3.51
C ALA A 12 -6.56 -0.95 -3.59
N LEU A 13 -5.61 0.01 -3.53
CA LEU A 13 -4.18 -0.30 -3.48
C LEU A 13 -3.79 -1.03 -2.20
N ALA A 14 -4.31 -0.64 -1.04
CA ALA A 14 -4.05 -1.35 0.21
C ALA A 14 -4.47 -2.83 0.11
N THR A 15 -5.61 -3.10 -0.53
CA THR A 15 -6.10 -4.46 -0.78
C THR A 15 -5.18 -5.23 -1.73
N LEU A 16 -4.71 -4.58 -2.79
CA LEU A 16 -3.76 -5.17 -3.74
C LEU A 16 -2.42 -5.51 -3.08
N ILE A 17 -1.89 -4.60 -2.25
CA ILE A 17 -0.66 -4.79 -1.47
C ILE A 17 -0.82 -5.96 -0.49
N LEU A 18 -1.98 -6.05 0.18
CA LEU A 18 -2.31 -7.18 1.04
C LEU A 18 -2.26 -8.52 0.31
N ILE A 19 -2.85 -8.60 -0.89
CA ILE A 19 -2.82 -9.82 -1.70
C ILE A 19 -1.36 -10.18 -2.08
N LEU A 20 -0.57 -9.19 -2.49
CA LEU A 20 0.85 -9.37 -2.81
C LEU A 20 1.65 -9.88 -1.59
N LEU A 21 1.44 -9.29 -0.41
CA LEU A 21 2.08 -9.73 0.83
C LEU A 21 1.65 -11.14 1.24
N GLN A 22 0.39 -11.52 0.99
CA GLN A 22 -0.08 -12.88 1.21
C GLN A 22 0.58 -13.88 0.25
N LEU A 23 0.81 -13.53 -1.03
CA LEU A 23 1.55 -14.38 -1.97
C LEU A 23 3.03 -14.53 -1.59
N LEU A 24 3.61 -13.49 -0.98
CA LEU A 24 4.98 -13.47 -0.49
C LEU A 24 5.13 -14.07 0.92
N LYS A 25 4.03 -14.51 1.54
CA LYS A 25 4.01 -15.10 2.88
C LYS A 25 4.88 -16.36 2.90
N GLY A 26 5.88 -16.36 3.77
CA GLY A 26 6.87 -17.44 3.88
C GLY A 26 8.14 -17.27 3.04
N ARG A 27 8.19 -16.29 2.11
CA ARG A 27 9.42 -15.94 1.37
C ARG A 27 10.15 -14.73 1.96
N ILE A 28 9.44 -13.88 2.69
CA ILE A 28 9.98 -12.70 3.35
C ILE A 28 9.96 -12.94 4.86
N LYS A 29 11.05 -12.60 5.56
CA LYS A 29 11.04 -12.63 7.03
C LYS A 29 9.96 -11.66 7.53
N THR A 30 9.16 -12.11 8.48
CA THR A 30 8.01 -11.37 9.00
C THR A 30 8.36 -9.96 9.48
N ASP A 31 9.59 -9.76 9.97
CA ASP A 31 10.09 -8.47 10.47
C ASP A 31 10.25 -7.41 9.37
N TYR A 32 10.42 -7.82 8.10
CA TYR A 32 10.55 -6.90 6.97
C TYR A 32 9.22 -6.63 6.27
N THR A 33 8.17 -7.41 6.55
CA THR A 33 6.82 -7.21 5.99
C THR A 33 6.34 -5.76 6.05
N PRO A 34 6.44 -5.03 7.19
CA PRO A 34 5.95 -3.66 7.26
C PRO A 34 6.69 -2.71 6.31
N TYR A 35 8.03 -2.82 6.28
CA TYR A 35 8.86 -2.01 5.39
C TYR A 35 8.60 -2.31 3.91
N VAL A 36 8.45 -3.60 3.56
CA VAL A 36 8.14 -4.04 2.20
C VAL A 36 6.76 -3.56 1.77
N SER A 37 5.75 -3.63 2.63
CA SER A 37 4.39 -3.13 2.37
C SER A 37 4.39 -1.64 2.03
N ILE A 38 5.06 -0.84 2.86
CA ILE A 38 5.15 0.62 2.67
C ILE A 38 5.89 0.92 1.37
N LEU A 39 7.01 0.24 1.11
CA LEU A 39 7.79 0.45 -0.11
C LEU A 39 6.97 0.12 -1.38
N ILE A 40 6.27 -1.02 -1.38
CA ILE A 40 5.38 -1.42 -2.49
C ILE A 40 4.28 -0.38 -2.67
N GLY A 41 3.64 0.07 -1.59
CA GLY A 41 2.57 1.06 -1.65
C GLY A 41 3.01 2.39 -2.26
N VAL A 42 4.16 2.93 -1.81
CA VAL A 42 4.73 4.17 -2.36
C VAL A 42 5.07 4.00 -3.85
N VAL A 43 5.78 2.93 -4.21
CA VAL A 43 6.20 2.68 -5.60
C VAL A 43 4.99 2.52 -6.53
N LEU A 44 4.00 1.71 -6.14
CA LEU A 44 2.81 1.46 -6.96
C LEU A 44 1.98 2.71 -7.16
N MET A 45 1.79 3.52 -6.11
CA MET A 45 0.93 4.70 -6.19
C MET A 45 1.58 5.83 -7.00
N VAL A 46 2.91 5.97 -6.89
CA VAL A 46 3.66 6.88 -7.76
C VAL A 46 3.62 6.40 -9.21
N LEU A 47 3.87 5.10 -9.48
CA LEU A 47 3.78 4.54 -10.83
C LEU A 47 2.39 4.71 -11.44
N PHE A 48 1.32 4.49 -10.65
CA PHE A 48 -0.05 4.70 -11.09
C PHE A 48 -0.29 6.16 -11.49
N GLY A 49 0.17 7.11 -10.67
CA GLY A 49 0.11 8.54 -10.98
C GLY A 49 0.87 8.91 -12.26
N TRP A 50 1.99 8.25 -12.55
CA TRP A 50 2.76 8.44 -13.79
C TRP A 50 2.07 7.83 -15.03
N ILE A 51 1.60 6.58 -14.94
CA ILE A 51 0.92 5.88 -16.05
C ILE A 51 -0.36 6.61 -16.46
N GLN A 52 -1.10 7.15 -15.48
CA GLN A 52 -2.31 7.92 -15.73
C GLN A 52 -2.02 9.39 -16.12
N ALA A 53 -0.74 9.78 -16.24
CA ALA A 53 -0.32 11.17 -16.48
C ALA A 53 -0.93 12.19 -15.50
N LEU A 54 -1.23 11.74 -14.27
CA LEU A 54 -1.82 12.55 -13.20
C LEU A 54 -0.77 13.33 -12.42
N VAL A 55 0.46 12.82 -12.39
CA VAL A 55 1.61 13.55 -11.86
C VAL A 55 1.99 14.63 -12.87
N LYS A 56 1.61 15.87 -12.58
CA LYS A 56 1.91 17.03 -13.43
C LYS A 56 2.90 17.98 -12.78
N THR A 57 3.01 17.92 -11.45
CA THR A 57 3.87 18.77 -10.65
C THR A 57 4.63 17.97 -9.58
N PRO A 58 5.75 18.51 -9.05
CA PRO A 58 6.47 17.90 -7.93
C PRO A 58 5.61 17.73 -6.68
N SER A 59 4.63 18.62 -6.45
CA SER A 59 3.67 18.49 -5.35
C SER A 59 2.78 17.26 -5.49
N ASP A 60 2.38 16.89 -6.71
CA ASP A 60 1.58 15.69 -6.94
C ASP A 60 2.36 14.44 -6.57
N LEU A 61 3.65 14.37 -6.93
CA LEU A 61 4.55 13.27 -6.53
C LEU A 61 4.56 13.05 -5.01
N VAL A 62 4.63 14.12 -4.23
CA VAL A 62 4.57 14.05 -2.76
C VAL A 62 3.22 13.53 -2.31
N THR A 63 2.11 14.03 -2.89
CA THR A 63 0.77 13.56 -2.53
C THR A 63 0.57 12.08 -2.86
N TYR A 64 0.99 11.61 -4.05
CA TYR A 64 0.92 10.20 -4.44
C TYR A 64 1.82 9.31 -3.58
N ALA A 65 3.02 9.79 -3.22
CA ALA A 65 3.89 9.07 -2.29
C ALA A 65 3.26 8.93 -0.90
N LEU A 66 2.63 9.98 -0.38
CA LEU A 66 1.90 9.94 0.90
C LEU A 66 0.69 9.00 0.82
N SER A 67 -0.07 9.04 -0.27
CA SER A 67 -1.18 8.11 -0.50
C SER A 67 -0.70 6.66 -0.55
N GLY A 68 0.41 6.39 -1.23
CA GLY A 68 1.02 5.06 -1.29
C GLY A 68 1.55 4.58 0.07
N LEU A 69 2.13 5.47 0.86
CA LEU A 69 2.56 5.20 2.22
C LEU A 69 1.37 4.84 3.13
N LEU A 70 0.27 5.60 3.04
CA LEU A 70 -0.97 5.30 3.76
C LEU A 70 -1.58 3.96 3.33
N SER A 71 -1.61 3.65 2.03
CA SER A 71 -2.04 2.34 1.53
C SER A 71 -1.18 1.21 2.08
N GLY A 72 0.14 1.39 2.09
CA GLY A 72 1.10 0.43 2.63
C GLY A 72 0.88 0.19 4.12
N LEU A 73 0.70 1.24 4.92
CA LEU A 73 0.42 1.14 6.35
C LEU A 73 -0.91 0.43 6.63
N LEU A 74 -1.98 0.76 5.89
CA LEU A 74 -3.26 0.07 5.99
C LEU A 74 -3.13 -1.42 5.65
N ALA A 75 -2.31 -1.75 4.66
CA ALA A 75 -2.02 -3.13 4.29
C ALA A 75 -1.22 -3.88 5.37
N VAL A 76 -0.30 -3.20 6.08
CA VAL A 76 0.39 -3.80 7.25
C VAL A 76 -0.62 -4.14 8.34
N GLY A 77 -1.46 -3.18 8.73
CA GLY A 77 -2.46 -3.41 9.78
C GLY A 77 -3.42 -4.55 9.43
N GLY A 78 -3.83 -4.66 8.16
CA GLY A 78 -4.64 -5.79 7.69
C GLY A 78 -3.89 -7.13 7.69
N TYR A 79 -2.58 -7.12 7.41
CA TYR A 79 -1.76 -8.32 7.37
C TYR A 79 -1.47 -8.85 8.78
N GLU A 80 -1.13 -7.97 9.72
CA GLU A 80 -0.93 -8.30 11.13
C GLU A 80 -2.21 -8.86 11.75
N ALA A 81 -3.36 -8.21 11.52
CA ALA A 81 -4.67 -8.73 11.94
C ALA A 81 -5.01 -10.11 11.33
N SER A 82 -4.52 -10.40 10.12
CA SER A 82 -4.68 -11.70 9.47
C SER A 82 -3.78 -12.78 10.07
N ILE A 83 -2.55 -12.44 10.50
CA ILE A 83 -1.64 -13.37 11.18
C ILE A 83 -2.17 -13.72 12.58
N ASP A 84 -2.63 -12.75 13.34
CA ASP A 84 -3.13 -13.01 14.71
C ASP A 84 -4.38 -13.90 14.72
N LYS A 85 -5.24 -13.81 13.70
CA LYS A 85 -6.36 -14.74 13.53
C LYS A 85 -5.95 -16.19 13.27
N ILE A 86 -4.75 -16.43 12.73
CA ILE A 86 -4.25 -17.78 12.44
C ILE A 86 -3.61 -18.40 13.69
N LYS A 87 -3.06 -17.59 14.61
CA LYS A 87 -2.47 -18.08 15.87
C LYS A 87 -3.50 -18.46 16.94
N LEU A 88 -4.75 -18.01 16.80
CA LEU A 88 -5.85 -18.28 17.73
C LEU A 88 -6.72 -19.51 17.37
N ARG A 89 -6.34 -20.27 16.34
CA ARG A 89 -6.93 -21.57 15.97
C ARG A 89 -5.91 -22.68 16.15
#